data_AF-A0A966DS04-F1
#
_entry.id   AF-A0A966DS04-F1
#
_cell.length_a   1.000
_cell.length_b   1.000
_cell.length_c   1.000
_cell.angle_alpha   90.00
_cell.angle_beta   90.00
_cell.angle_gamma   90.00
#
_symmetry.space_group_name_H-M   'P 1'
#
loop_
_entity.id
_entity.type
_entity.pdbx_description
1 polymer ?
#
loop_
_entity_poly.entity_id
_entity_poly.type
_entity_poly.pdbx_seq_one_letter_code
_entity_poly.pdbx_strand_id
1 'polypeptide(L)'
;MQPLNMMNNVAKARLLHSLLREEIPEFLGYLNELTETVLNDKERISEAWDNGMMAAEMWFELAERIQAIMAKYPKDLYRSPNVFADQLFDGYLAIFTRHALTTYVQQAKQTDPKFKPAVELLFT
;
A
#
# COMPACT_ATOMS: atom_id res chain seq x y z
N MET A 1 -18.75 -10.33 11.74
CA MET A 1 -17.66 -9.37 11.45
C MET A 1 -16.73 -9.34 12.65
N GLN A 2 -15.41 -9.26 12.44
CA GLN A 2 -14.45 -9.07 13.54
C GLN A 2 -14.45 -7.59 13.97
N PRO A 3 -14.28 -7.29 15.27
CA PRO A 3 -14.05 -5.92 15.73
C PRO A 3 -12.81 -5.30 15.07
N LEU A 4 -12.86 -3.99 14.77
CA LEU A 4 -11.78 -3.27 14.05
C LEU A 4 -10.40 -3.44 14.73
N ASN A 5 -10.36 -3.43 16.06
CA ASN A 5 -9.13 -3.57 16.84
C ASN A 5 -8.53 -4.99 16.82
N MET A 6 -9.27 -6.00 16.33
CA MET A 6 -8.79 -7.37 16.17
C MET A 6 -8.40 -7.70 14.72
N MET A 7 -8.58 -6.76 13.78
CA MET A 7 -8.28 -6.98 12.37
C MET A 7 -6.78 -6.77 12.10
N ASN A 8 -6.16 -7.73 11.42
CA ASN A 8 -4.81 -7.57 10.87
C ASN A 8 -4.82 -6.73 9.58
N ASN A 9 -3.63 -6.44 9.04
CA ASN A 9 -3.47 -5.59 7.85
C ASN A 9 -4.25 -6.13 6.64
N VAL A 10 -4.22 -7.44 6.39
CA VAL A 10 -4.98 -8.09 5.32
C VAL A 10 -6.48 -7.86 5.49
N ALA A 11 -7.03 -8.14 6.68
CA ALA A 11 -8.46 -7.94 6.93
C ALA A 11 -8.88 -6.48 6.76
N LYS A 12 -8.05 -5.54 7.25
CA LYS A 12 -8.28 -4.08 7.11
C LYS A 12 -8.26 -3.65 5.64
N ALA A 13 -7.28 -4.10 4.86
CA ALA A 13 -7.18 -3.80 3.44
C ALA A 13 -8.35 -4.36 2.63
N ARG A 14 -8.79 -5.58 2.95
CA ARG A 14 -9.95 -6.22 2.32
C ARG A 14 -11.22 -5.41 2.57
N LEU A 15 -11.38 -4.90 3.79
CA LEU A 15 -12.50 -4.04 4.16
C LEU A 15 -12.44 -2.70 3.42
N LEU A 16 -11.28 -2.04 3.38
CA LEU A 16 -11.10 -0.79 2.64
C LEU A 16 -11.48 -0.95 1.16
N HIS A 17 -10.96 -1.98 0.50
CA HIS A 17 -11.26 -2.28 -0.90
C HIS A 17 -12.76 -2.51 -1.13
N SER A 18 -13.41 -3.24 -0.22
CA SER A 18 -14.83 -3.54 -0.33
C SER A 18 -15.72 -2.30 -0.14
N LEU A 19 -15.28 -1.34 0.70
CA LEU A 19 -16.04 -0.11 0.97
C LEU A 19 -15.85 0.95 -0.11
N LEU A 20 -14.64 1.09 -0.65
CA LEU A 20 -14.24 2.22 -1.49
C LEU A 20 -13.45 1.74 -2.72
N ARG A 21 -14.00 0.74 -3.42
CA ARG A 21 -13.36 0.10 -4.58
C ARG A 21 -12.97 1.07 -5.69
N GLU A 22 -13.77 2.12 -5.91
CA GLU A 22 -13.55 3.07 -7.01
C GLU A 22 -12.27 3.89 -6.85
N GLU A 23 -11.74 4.02 -5.62
CA GLU A 23 -10.47 4.70 -5.34
C GLU A 23 -9.24 3.78 -5.55
N ILE A 24 -9.46 2.47 -5.64
CA ILE A 24 -8.36 1.48 -5.71
C ILE A 24 -7.52 1.63 -6.98
N PRO A 25 -8.07 1.87 -8.20
CA PRO A 25 -7.24 2.08 -9.39
C PRO A 25 -6.25 3.24 -9.25
N GLU A 26 -6.69 4.37 -8.70
CA GLU A 26 -5.83 5.54 -8.52
C GLU A 26 -4.76 5.30 -7.47
N PHE A 27 -5.13 4.67 -6.35
CA PHE A 27 -4.16 4.25 -5.35
C PHE A 27 -3.12 3.26 -5.92
N LEU A 28 -3.54 2.29 -6.73
CA LEU A 28 -2.62 1.36 -7.39
C LEU A 28 -1.68 2.09 -8.36
N GLY A 29 -2.18 3.07 -9.12
CA GLY A 29 -1.35 3.92 -9.97
C GLY A 29 -0.26 4.64 -9.16
N TYR A 30 -0.66 5.30 -8.07
CA TYR A 30 0.28 5.94 -7.16
C TYR A 30 1.28 4.96 -6.53
N LEU A 31 0.82 3.78 -6.13
CA LEU A 31 1.69 2.75 -5.55
C LEU A 31 2.78 2.35 -6.56
N ASN A 32 2.44 2.17 -7.83
CA ASN A 32 3.40 1.86 -8.87
C ASN A 32 4.42 3.01 -9.05
N GLU A 33 3.94 4.25 -9.19
CA GLU A 33 4.82 5.44 -9.30
C GLU A 33 5.79 5.56 -8.11
N LEU A 34 5.31 5.28 -6.90
CA LEU A 34 6.15 5.29 -5.71
C LEU A 34 7.21 4.20 -5.76
N THR A 35 6.86 2.98 -6.18
CA THR A 35 7.86 1.92 -6.35
C THR A 35 8.90 2.28 -7.40
N GLU A 36 8.49 2.86 -8.54
CA GLU A 36 9.43 3.32 -9.58
C GLU A 36 10.36 4.40 -9.04
N THR A 37 9.83 5.38 -8.30
CA THR A 37 10.62 6.43 -7.66
C THR A 37 11.64 5.84 -6.69
N VAL A 38 11.22 4.93 -5.83
CA VAL A 38 12.10 4.26 -4.85
C VAL A 38 13.22 3.48 -5.53
N LEU A 39 12.92 2.80 -6.64
CA LEU A 39 13.90 1.97 -7.34
C LEU A 39 14.84 2.76 -8.25
N ASN A 40 14.42 3.93 -8.73
CA ASN A 40 15.27 4.84 -9.51
C ASN A 40 16.19 5.69 -8.60
N ASP A 41 15.78 5.98 -7.37
CA ASP A 41 16.51 6.85 -6.44
C ASP A 41 17.22 6.07 -5.31
N LYS A 42 17.60 4.80 -5.54
CA LYS A 42 18.19 3.93 -4.48
C LYS A 42 19.38 4.57 -3.77
N GLU A 43 20.28 5.21 -4.50
CA GLU A 43 21.48 5.85 -3.93
C GLU A 43 21.11 6.98 -2.96
N ARG A 44 20.32 7.96 -3.43
CA ARG A 44 19.82 9.08 -2.62
C ARG A 44 19.04 8.61 -1.39
N ILE A 45 18.21 7.58 -1.54
CA ILE A 45 17.42 7.04 -0.44
C ILE A 45 18.33 6.36 0.60
N SER A 46 19.35 5.63 0.15
CA SER A 46 20.31 4.95 1.04
C SER A 46 21.14 5.94 1.84
N GLU A 47 21.60 7.03 1.22
CA GLU A 47 22.36 8.10 1.91
C GLU A 47 21.53 8.80 2.99
N ALA A 48 20.23 9.01 2.73
CA ALA A 48 19.31 9.64 3.66
C ALA A 48 18.59 8.64 4.59
N TRP A 49 18.98 7.36 4.57
CA TRP A 49 18.26 6.31 5.28
C TRP A 49 18.52 6.35 6.78
N ASP A 50 17.53 6.82 7.53
CA ASP A 50 17.57 6.91 9.00
C ASP A 50 16.47 6.05 9.66
N ASN A 51 16.10 4.93 9.01
CA ASN A 51 15.08 4.03 9.55
C ASN A 51 15.73 2.91 10.39
N GLY A 52 15.79 3.10 11.71
CA GLY A 52 16.39 2.15 12.64
C GLY A 52 15.67 0.78 12.76
N MET A 53 14.54 0.56 12.08
CA MET A 53 13.81 -0.71 12.11
C MET A 53 14.14 -1.65 10.94
N MET A 54 14.71 -1.12 9.85
CA MET A 54 14.88 -1.87 8.60
C MET A 54 16.03 -1.28 7.78
N ALA A 55 16.81 -2.13 7.11
CA ALA A 55 17.81 -1.70 6.13
C ALA A 55 17.17 -1.15 4.85
N ALA A 56 17.83 -0.19 4.19
CA ALA A 56 17.34 0.41 2.94
C ALA A 56 17.12 -0.65 1.84
N GLU A 57 17.97 -1.67 1.81
CA GLU A 57 17.89 -2.77 0.86
C GLU A 57 16.57 -3.52 0.96
N MET A 58 16.09 -3.78 2.20
CA MET A 58 14.80 -4.44 2.39
C MET A 58 13.65 -3.54 1.90
N TRP A 59 13.76 -2.22 2.00
CA TRP A 59 12.78 -1.30 1.42
C TRP A 59 12.72 -1.40 -0.10
N PHE A 60 13.88 -1.49 -0.76
CA PHE A 60 13.96 -1.69 -2.21
C PHE A 60 13.40 -3.05 -2.63
N GLU A 61 13.71 -4.12 -1.90
CA GLU A 61 13.16 -5.45 -2.15
C GLU A 61 11.62 -5.46 -2.05
N LEU A 62 11.05 -4.74 -1.07
CA LEU A 62 9.59 -4.60 -0.96
C LEU A 62 9.00 -3.89 -2.18
N ALA A 63 9.64 -2.83 -2.68
CA ALA A 63 9.21 -2.13 -3.89
C ALA A 63 9.25 -3.04 -5.13
N GLU A 64 10.33 -3.80 -5.33
CA GLU A 64 10.48 -4.76 -6.44
C GLU A 64 9.40 -5.85 -6.38
N ARG A 65 9.13 -6.39 -5.18
CA ARG A 65 8.09 -7.40 -4.98
C ARG A 65 6.69 -6.86 -5.28
N ILE A 66 6.41 -5.62 -4.91
CA ILE A 66 5.13 -4.97 -5.22
C ILE A 66 4.98 -4.80 -6.74
N GLN A 67 6.02 -4.34 -7.46
CA GLN A 67 5.97 -4.28 -8.93
C GLN A 67 5.71 -5.65 -9.56
N ALA A 68 6.37 -6.70 -9.06
CA ALA A 68 6.14 -8.06 -9.54
C ALA A 68 4.69 -8.54 -9.29
N ILE A 69 4.11 -8.20 -8.14
CA ILE A 69 2.70 -8.49 -7.82
C ILE A 69 1.77 -7.73 -8.78
N MET A 70 2.02 -6.45 -9.02
CA MET A 70 1.21 -5.62 -9.91
C MET A 70 1.25 -6.11 -11.36
N ALA A 71 2.43 -6.54 -11.83
CA ALA A 71 2.59 -7.16 -13.14
C ALA A 71 1.88 -8.51 -13.25
N LYS A 72 1.86 -9.29 -12.16
CA LYS A 72 1.21 -10.61 -12.10
C LYS A 72 -0.32 -10.52 -12.04
N TYR A 73 -0.87 -9.48 -11.39
CA TYR A 73 -2.30 -9.33 -11.13
C TYR A 73 -2.88 -7.99 -11.63
N PRO A 74 -2.71 -7.63 -12.92
CA PRO A 74 -2.99 -6.27 -13.42
C PRO A 74 -4.46 -5.84 -13.32
N LYS A 75 -5.41 -6.80 -13.32
CA LYS A 75 -6.84 -6.53 -13.20
C LYS A 75 -7.42 -6.98 -11.87
N ASP A 76 -6.84 -8.01 -11.27
CA ASP A 76 -7.41 -8.66 -10.09
C ASP A 76 -7.18 -7.86 -8.82
N LEU A 77 -6.10 -7.06 -8.73
CA LEU A 77 -5.89 -6.11 -7.63
C LEU A 77 -7.01 -5.07 -7.55
N TYR A 78 -7.57 -4.64 -8.67
CA TYR A 78 -8.76 -3.78 -8.68
C TYR A 78 -10.05 -4.56 -8.43
N ARG A 79 -10.24 -5.73 -9.07
CA ARG A 79 -11.53 -6.44 -9.06
C ARG A 79 -11.80 -7.22 -7.78
N SER A 80 -10.75 -7.76 -7.16
CA SER A 80 -10.87 -8.71 -6.07
C SER A 80 -10.30 -8.12 -4.76
N PRO A 81 -11.15 -7.90 -3.74
CA PRO A 81 -10.68 -7.45 -2.43
C PRO A 81 -9.73 -8.45 -1.78
N ASN A 82 -9.88 -9.75 -2.09
CA ASN A 82 -8.98 -10.79 -1.59
C ASN A 82 -7.61 -10.69 -2.23
N VAL A 83 -7.53 -10.56 -3.57
CA VAL A 83 -6.23 -10.46 -4.25
C VAL A 83 -5.52 -9.17 -3.84
N PHE A 84 -6.23 -8.05 -3.76
CA PHE A 84 -5.68 -6.80 -3.25
C PHE A 84 -5.07 -6.96 -1.85
N ALA A 85 -5.84 -7.49 -0.90
CA ALA A 85 -5.43 -7.59 0.48
C ALA A 85 -4.34 -8.63 0.70
N ASP A 86 -4.53 -9.84 0.18
CA ASP A 86 -3.63 -10.98 0.42
C ASP A 86 -2.29 -10.78 -0.27
N GLN A 87 -2.25 -10.09 -1.42
CA GLN A 87 -0.99 -9.88 -2.14
C GLN A 87 -0.23 -8.64 -1.67
N LEU A 88 -0.90 -7.54 -1.31
CA LEU A 88 -0.21 -6.28 -0.97
C LEU A 88 -0.07 -6.04 0.55
N PHE A 89 -0.92 -6.64 1.38
CA PHE A 89 -0.97 -6.36 2.82
C PHE A 89 -0.61 -7.56 3.70
N ASP A 90 -0.07 -8.63 3.12
CA ASP A 90 0.44 -9.77 3.87
C ASP A 90 1.93 -9.61 4.22
N GLY A 91 2.32 -10.12 5.38
CA GLY A 91 3.69 -10.07 5.89
C GLY A 91 4.32 -8.67 5.84
N TYR A 92 5.57 -8.59 5.38
CA TYR A 92 6.34 -7.35 5.31
C TYR A 92 5.88 -6.38 4.20
N LEU A 93 5.12 -6.84 3.19
CA LEU A 93 4.61 -5.96 2.12
C LEU A 93 3.67 -4.89 2.66
N ALA A 94 2.94 -5.23 3.73
CA ALA A 94 2.08 -4.31 4.44
C ALA A 94 2.80 -3.05 4.92
N ILE A 95 4.10 -3.12 5.22
CA ILE A 95 4.89 -1.95 5.66
C ILE A 95 4.95 -0.92 4.53
N PHE A 96 5.37 -1.35 3.34
CA PHE A 96 5.49 -0.47 2.18
C PHE A 96 4.13 0.00 1.70
N THR A 97 3.17 -0.92 1.54
CA THR A 97 1.85 -0.55 1.01
C THR A 97 1.07 0.34 1.98
N ARG A 98 1.18 0.16 3.30
CA ARG A 98 0.59 1.08 4.28
C ARG A 98 1.25 2.46 4.20
N HIS A 99 2.58 2.51 4.11
CA HIS A 99 3.28 3.79 3.93
C HIS A 99 2.79 4.52 2.68
N ALA A 100 2.70 3.82 1.55
CA ALA A 100 2.16 4.38 0.31
C ALA A 100 0.74 4.89 0.51
N LEU A 101 -0.13 4.10 1.14
CA LEU A 101 -1.54 4.46 1.37
C LEU A 101 -1.66 5.71 2.27
N THR A 102 -0.89 5.79 3.34
CA THR A 102 -0.85 6.96 4.22
C THR A 102 -0.34 8.20 3.47
N THR A 103 0.74 8.09 2.70
CA THR A 103 1.28 9.22 1.92
C THR A 103 0.29 9.69 0.85
N TYR A 104 -0.38 8.76 0.17
CA TYR A 104 -1.40 9.05 -0.84
C TYR A 104 -2.52 9.92 -0.27
N VAL A 105 -3.07 9.55 0.91
CA VAL A 105 -4.18 10.31 1.52
C VAL A 105 -3.72 11.62 2.17
N GLN A 106 -2.45 11.71 2.60
CA GLN A 106 -1.87 12.97 3.09
C GLN A 106 -1.67 13.99 1.97
N GLN A 107 -1.37 13.54 0.76
CA GLN A 107 -1.25 14.37 -0.44
C GLN A 107 -2.62 14.76 -1.03
N ALA A 108 -3.72 14.35 -0.41
CA ALA A 108 -5.08 14.59 -0.87
C ALA A 108 -5.33 14.15 -2.33
N LYS A 109 -4.72 13.02 -2.73
CA LYS A 109 -4.83 12.47 -4.09
C LYS A 109 -6.12 11.69 -4.34
N GLN A 110 -6.84 11.31 -3.29
CA GLN A 110 -8.13 10.62 -3.36
C GLN A 110 -9.26 11.52 -3.86
N THR A 111 -10.26 10.95 -4.52
CA THR A 111 -11.44 11.71 -5.01
C THR A 111 -12.62 11.64 -4.04
N ASP A 112 -12.92 10.48 -3.47
CA ASP A 112 -13.96 10.31 -2.45
C ASP A 112 -13.47 10.86 -1.10
N PRO A 113 -14.15 11.86 -0.52
CA PRO A 113 -13.78 12.46 0.77
C PRO A 113 -13.80 11.46 1.94
N LYS A 114 -14.44 10.29 1.79
CA LYS A 114 -14.47 9.21 2.80
C LYS A 114 -13.21 8.35 2.79
N PHE A 115 -12.41 8.38 1.74
CA PHE A 115 -11.24 7.49 1.61
C PHE A 115 -10.17 7.78 2.64
N LYS A 116 -9.80 9.06 2.81
CA LYS A 116 -8.85 9.47 3.85
C LYS A 116 -9.29 9.06 5.26
N PRO A 117 -10.51 9.41 5.73
CA PRO A 117 -11.01 8.93 7.03
C PRO A 117 -11.03 7.41 7.19
N ALA A 118 -11.37 6.66 6.14
CA ALA A 118 -11.36 5.20 6.18
C ALA A 118 -9.94 4.64 6.35
N VAL A 119 -8.96 5.18 5.62
CA VAL A 119 -7.55 4.82 5.77
C VAL A 119 -7.06 5.14 7.19
N GLU A 120 -7.35 6.34 7.68
CA GLU A 120 -6.93 6.79 9.03
C GLU A 120 -7.56 5.93 10.12
N LEU A 121 -8.82 5.53 9.99
CA LEU A 121 -9.50 4.65 10.96
C LEU A 121 -8.98 3.22 10.92
N LEU A 122 -8.71 2.67 9.73
CA LEU A 122 -8.31 1.28 9.57
C LEU A 122 -6.84 1.07 9.90
N PHE A 123 -5.98 2.01 9.53
CA PHE A 123 -4.53 1.86 9.61
C PHE A 123 -3.88 2.83 10.60
N THR A 124 -4.60 3.27 11.63
CA THR A 124 -4.03 4.02 12.77
C THR A 124 -2.96 3.20 13.50
#